data_AF-A0A6B9YHB7-F1
#
_entry.id   AF-A0A6B9YHB7-F1
#
_cell.length_a   1.000
_cell.length_b   1.000
_cell.length_c   1.000
_cell.angle_alpha   90.00
_cell.angle_beta   90.00
_cell.angle_gamma   90.00
#
_symmetry.space_group_name_H-M   'P 1'
#
loop_
_entity.id
_entity.type
_entity.pdbx_description
1 polymer ?
#
loop_
_entity_poly.entity_id
_entity_poly.type
_entity_poly.pdbx_seq_one_letter_code
_entity_poly.pdbx_strand_id
1 'polypeptide(L)'
;MNEGLFQSYEIKERNGKLAIILELNPQMEEFATEPGLVTHHPIGSLEDEARQYIEEKFPMIEDAVVSIVAEDIPLLTFPLHEVHQNS
;
A
#
# COMPACT_ATOMS: atom_id res chain seq x y z
N MET A 1 -6.62 -6.42 -19.62
CA MET A 1 -5.80 -7.26 -18.72
C MET A 1 -5.95 -6.62 -17.34
N ASN A 2 -6.18 -7.37 -16.26
CA ASN A 2 -6.30 -6.77 -14.93
C ASN A 2 -4.89 -6.36 -14.49
N GLU A 3 -4.50 -5.15 -14.87
CA GLU A 3 -3.29 -4.48 -14.40
C GLU A 3 -3.56 -4.13 -12.93
N GLY A 4 -2.98 -4.92 -12.02
CA GLY A 4 -3.09 -4.64 -10.59
C GLY A 4 -2.54 -3.26 -10.26
N LEU A 5 -3.08 -2.66 -9.19
CA LEU A 5 -2.68 -1.33 -8.71
C LEU A 5 -1.17 -1.24 -8.43
N PHE A 6 -0.57 -2.34 -7.99
CA PHE A 6 0.86 -2.46 -7.70
C PHE A 6 1.56 -3.28 -8.78
N GLN A 7 2.66 -2.75 -9.31
CA GLN A 7 3.49 -3.46 -10.30
C GLN A 7 4.50 -4.40 -9.65
N SER A 8 5.02 -4.02 -8.48
CA SER A 8 6.06 -4.73 -7.75
C SER A 8 5.85 -4.61 -6.25
N TYR A 9 6.51 -5.49 -5.50
CA TYR A 9 6.61 -5.38 -4.05
C TYR A 9 8.00 -5.81 -3.58
N GLU A 10 8.43 -5.26 -2.45
CA GLU A 10 9.67 -5.60 -1.77
C GLU A 10 9.40 -5.79 -0.28
N ILE A 11 9.86 -6.90 0.30
CA ILE A 11 9.73 -7.17 1.74
C ILE A 11 11.10 -7.10 2.38
N LYS A 12 11.22 -6.29 3.43
CA LYS A 12 12.45 -6.06 4.19
C LYS A 12 12.18 -6.18 5.67
N GLU A 13 13.15 -6.69 6.43
CA GLU A 13 13.10 -6.63 7.89
C GLU A 13 13.93 -5.44 8.38
N ARG A 14 13.34 -4.58 9.22
CA ARG A 14 13.99 -3.41 9.83
C ARG A 14 13.76 -3.44 11.33
N ASN A 15 14.83 -3.59 12.12
CA ASN A 15 14.76 -3.63 13.59
C ASN A 15 13.78 -4.68 14.13
N GLY A 16 13.72 -5.86 13.50
CA GLY A 16 12.81 -6.95 13.89
C GLY A 16 11.34 -6.70 13.52
N LYS A 17 11.04 -5.67 12.71
CA LYS A 17 9.73 -5.44 12.12
C LYS A 17 9.77 -5.66 10.62
N LEU A 18 8.72 -6.27 10.08
CA LEU A 18 8.55 -6.40 8.63
C LEU A 18 8.16 -5.05 8.04
N ALA A 19 8.75 -4.72 6.91
CA ALA A 19 8.45 -3.56 6.10
C ALA A 19 8.16 -4.06 4.68
N ILE A 20 7.00 -3.69 4.15
CA ILE A 20 6.54 -4.06 2.82
C ILE A 20 6.49 -2.77 2.00
N ILE A 21 7.25 -2.72 0.93
CA ILE A 21 7.28 -1.60 0.01
C ILE A 21 6.51 -2.04 -1.23
N LEU A 22 5.41 -1.37 -1.56
CA LEU A 22 4.60 -1.62 -2.74
C LEU A 22 4.88 -0.55 -3.78
N GLU A 23 5.22 -0.96 -4.99
CA GLU A 23 5.45 -0.04 -6.10
C GLU A 23 4.15 0.13 -6.89
N LEU A 24 3.63 1.36 -6.91
CA LEU A 24 2.45 1.71 -7.67
C LEU A 24 2.75 1.58 -9.17
N ASN A 25 1.78 1.08 -9.93
CA ASN A 25 1.90 1.06 -11.37
C ASN A 25 1.90 2.51 -11.92
N PRO A 26 2.81 2.89 -12.83
CA PRO A 26 2.86 4.23 -13.41
C PRO A 26 1.60 4.65 -14.14
N GLN A 27 0.84 3.69 -14.67
CA GLN A 27 -0.47 3.99 -15.26
C GLN A 27 -1.52 4.37 -14.20
N MET A 28 -1.25 4.06 -12.94
CA MET A 28 -2.07 4.42 -11.78
C MET A 28 -1.51 5.63 -11.01
N GLU A 29 -0.28 6.09 -11.32
CA GLU A 29 0.31 7.28 -10.70
C GLU A 29 -0.47 8.56 -10.99
N GLU A 30 -1.07 8.67 -12.17
CA GLU A 30 -1.96 9.76 -12.56
C GLU A 30 -3.15 9.90 -11.58
N PHE A 31 -3.59 8.81 -10.95
CA PHE A 31 -4.67 8.82 -9.97
C PHE A 31 -4.20 9.20 -8.55
N ALA A 32 -2.91 9.03 -8.24
CA ALA A 32 -2.34 9.32 -6.92
C ALA A 32 -1.81 10.75 -6.79
N THR A 33 -1.51 11.42 -7.91
CA THR A 33 -0.83 12.73 -7.94
C THR A 33 -1.72 13.94 -8.16
N GLU A 34 -3.04 13.81 -8.32
CA GLU A 34 -3.95 14.97 -8.45
C GLU A 34 -4.46 15.46 -7.08
N PRO A 35 -3.90 16.55 -6.49
CA PRO A 35 -4.37 17.07 -5.22
C PRO A 35 -5.66 17.87 -5.49
N GLY A 36 -6.82 17.22 -5.35
CA GLY A 36 -8.12 17.89 -5.43
C GLY A 36 -9.18 17.19 -6.27
N LEU A 37 -8.84 16.09 -6.93
CA LEU A 37 -9.84 15.26 -7.57
C LEU A 37 -10.34 14.23 -6.57
N VAL A 38 -11.45 14.60 -5.93
CA VAL A 38 -12.40 13.66 -5.34
C VAL A 38 -12.97 12.84 -6.50
N THR A 39 -12.18 11.93 -7.07
CA THR A 39 -12.67 11.02 -8.11
C THR A 39 -13.62 10.06 -7.44
N HIS A 40 -14.88 10.30 -7.78
CA HIS A 40 -16.08 9.62 -7.37
C HIS A 40 -16.11 8.18 -7.92
N HIS A 41 -15.19 7.34 -7.47
CA HIS A 41 -15.22 5.89 -7.65
C HIS A 41 -15.07 5.23 -6.28
N PRO A 42 -15.89 4.21 -5.93
CA PRO A 42 -15.83 3.52 -4.65
C PRO A 42 -14.69 2.51 -4.62
N ILE A 43 -13.49 2.91 -5.06
CA ILE A 43 -12.27 2.15 -4.86
C ILE A 43 -11.77 2.61 -3.49
N GLY A 44 -11.53 1.67 -2.58
CA GLY A 44 -11.05 1.99 -1.24
C GLY A 44 -9.84 2.91 -1.30
N SER A 45 -9.56 3.65 -0.23
CA SER A 45 -8.32 4.40 -0.09
C SER A 45 -7.14 3.53 -0.53
N LEU A 46 -6.08 4.09 -1.15
CA LEU A 46 -4.85 3.36 -1.53
C LEU A 46 -4.33 2.41 -0.43
N GLU A 47 -4.55 2.79 0.84
CA GLU A 47 -4.35 1.97 2.03
C GLU A 47 -5.14 0.65 2.02
N ASP A 48 -6.44 0.69 1.75
CA ASP A 48 -7.35 -0.47 1.74
C ASP A 48 -6.97 -1.46 0.63
N GLU A 49 -6.71 -0.94 -0.58
CA GLU A 49 -6.25 -1.76 -1.71
C GLU A 49 -4.89 -2.41 -1.41
N ALA A 50 -3.98 -1.68 -0.77
CA ALA A 50 -2.69 -2.21 -0.33
C ALA A 50 -2.84 -3.27 0.78
N ARG A 51 -3.74 -3.06 1.75
CA ARG A 51 -4.05 -4.06 2.78
C ARG A 51 -4.58 -5.34 2.14
N GLN A 52 -5.62 -5.23 1.31
CA GLN A 52 -6.21 -6.39 0.65
C GLN A 52 -5.18 -7.13 -0.20
N TYR A 53 -4.37 -6.39 -0.98
CA TYR A 53 -3.29 -6.98 -1.78
C TYR A 53 -2.30 -7.78 -0.92
N ILE A 54 -1.90 -7.24 0.24
CA ILE A 54 -0.98 -7.90 1.16
C ILE A 54 -1.64 -9.10 1.83
N GLU A 55 -2.90 -9.00 2.26
CA GLU A 55 -3.64 -10.11 2.87
C GLU A 55 -3.82 -11.28 1.88
N GLU A 56 -4.12 -10.98 0.61
CA GLU A 56 -4.26 -12.01 -0.43
C GLU A 56 -2.92 -12.66 -0.81
N LYS A 57 -1.83 -11.88 -0.87
CA LYS A 57 -0.50 -12.38 -1.26
C LYS A 57 0.26 -13.02 -0.10
N PHE A 58 0.12 -12.45 1.10
CA PHE A 58 0.89 -12.76 2.30
C PHE A 58 -0.03 -12.89 3.51
N PRO A 59 -0.95 -13.89 3.52
CA PRO A 59 -1.92 -14.08 4.60
C PRO A 59 -1.29 -14.40 5.97
N MET A 60 0.03 -14.63 6.03
CA MET A 60 0.78 -14.90 7.26
C MET A 60 1.42 -13.65 7.87
N ILE A 61 1.34 -12.50 7.21
CA ILE A 61 1.91 -11.25 7.74
C ILE A 61 0.88 -10.60 8.66
N GLU A 62 1.17 -10.66 9.96
CA GLU A 62 0.31 -10.06 10.99
C GLU A 62 0.76 -8.66 11.41
N ASP A 63 2.06 -8.36 11.39
CA ASP A 63 2.60 -7.04 11.76
C ASP A 63 3.65 -6.62 10.73
N ALA A 64 3.31 -5.59 9.95
CA ALA A 64 4.25 -4.97 9.01
C ALA A 64 3.94 -3.48 8.83
N VAL A 65 4.95 -2.72 8.45
CA VAL A 65 4.80 -1.35 7.96
C VAL A 65 4.73 -1.41 6.44
N VAL A 66 3.65 -0.90 5.86
CA VAL A 66 3.44 -0.84 4.42
C VAL A 66 3.80 0.54 3.93
N SER A 67 4.64 0.63 2.91
CA SER A 67 5.02 1.86 2.22
C SER A 67 4.66 1.74 0.75
N ILE A 68 3.81 2.61 0.24
CA ILE A 68 3.50 2.70 -1.18
C ILE A 68 4.44 3.73 -1.79
N VAL A 69 5.16 3.33 -2.83
CA VAL A 69 6.09 4.17 -3.58
C VAL A 69 5.70 4.24 -5.05
N ALA A 70 6.02 5.34 -5.71
CA ALA A 70 5.87 5.56 -7.15
C ALA A 70 7.19 6.09 -7.69
N GLU A 71 7.83 5.37 -8.61
CA GLU A 71 9.19 5.71 -9.10
C GLU A 71 10.20 6.07 -7.98
N ASP A 72 10.26 5.26 -6.92
CA ASP A 72 11.09 5.48 -5.71
C ASP A 72 10.61 6.64 -4.79
N ILE A 73 9.54 7.35 -5.15
CA ILE A 73 8.95 8.42 -4.34
C ILE A 73 7.92 7.82 -3.36
N PRO A 74 8.08 7.99 -2.03
CA PRO A 74 7.10 7.52 -1.08
C PRO A 74 5.81 8.35 -1.16
N LEU A 75 4.70 7.68 -1.46
CA LEU A 75 3.35 8.27 -1.52
C LEU A 75 2.63 8.18 -0.17
N LEU A 76 2.63 6.98 0.42
CA LEU A 76 1.91 6.69 1.65
C LEU A 76 2.68 5.67 2.48
N THR A 77 2.62 5.77 3.80
CA THR A 77 3.17 4.74 4.69
C THR A 77 2.25 4.57 5.89
N PHE A 78 1.87 3.33 6.18
CA PHE A 78 0.90 3.00 7.22
C PHE A 78 1.20 1.60 7.81
N PRO A 79 0.77 1.32 9.05
CA PRO A 79 0.85 -0.01 9.63
C PRO A 79 -0.22 -0.94 9.02
N LEU A 80 0.16 -2.16 8.62
CA LEU A 80 -0.74 -3.16 8.02
C LEU A 80 -1.94 -3.44 8.93
N HIS A 81 -1.64 -3.82 10.17
CA HIS A 81 -2.61 -3.84 11.26
C HIS A 81 -2.38 -2.62 12.15
N GLU A 82 -3.38 -1.77 12.27
CA GLU A 82 -3.44 -0.80 13.35
C GLU A 82 -3.41 -1.60 14.65
N VAL A 83 -2.34 -1.47 15.42
CA VAL A 83 -2.35 -1.91 16.82
C VAL A 83 -3.33 -0.96 17.50
N HIS A 84 -4.61 -1.33 17.55
CA HIS A 84 -5.60 -0.66 18.39
C HIS A 84 -5.07 -0.71 19.82
N GLN A 85 -4.32 0.30 20.23
CA GLN A 85 -4.05 0.57 21.62
C GLN A 85 -5.35 1.13 22.20
N ASN A 86 -6.21 0.19 22.58
CA ASN A 86 -7.43 0.42 23.33
C ASN A 86 -7.07 1.25 24.57
N SER A 87 -7.43 2.54 24.58
CA SER A 87 -7.40 3.41 25.77
C SER A 87 -8.79 3.55 26.36
#